data_AF-A0A955KD97-F1
#
_entry.id   AF-A0A955KD97-F1
#
_cell.length_a   1.000
_cell.length_b   1.000
_cell.length_c   1.000
_cell.angle_alpha   90.00
_cell.angle_beta   90.00
_cell.angle_gamma   90.00
#
_symmetry.space_group_name_H-M   'P 1'
#
loop_
_entity.id
_entity.type
_entity.pdbx_description
1 polymer ?
#
loop_
_entity_poly.entity_id
_entity_poly.type
_entity_poly.pdbx_seq_one_letter_code
_entity_poly.pdbx_strand_id
1 'polypeptide(L)'
;MAKYIFDFDDVLFFNTEKFKKHMYQCFEEIGVSYDTVKKYYKIEKEKGWVLQNLVESVLDGENIKITTKEDLSEKIMRVCKEYTNTDLINRIKKLNREDCYMVTHGVKEYQLEKIQRTGVGSLFNQIFIVQDTKKDPVEMICEKFRDEEVIFVDDKEKRFADLNFEKYPNLRKVLYVDNESINKIFNE
;
A
#
# COMPACT_ATOMS: atom_id res chain seq x y z
N MET A 1 -1.07 22.41 -14.26
CA MET A 1 0.00 21.72 -13.50
C MET A 1 -0.28 20.23 -13.61
N ALA A 2 0.58 19.33 -13.14
CA ALA A 2 0.28 17.91 -13.18
C ALA A 2 -0.39 17.45 -11.88
N LYS A 3 -1.27 16.46 -11.95
CA LYS A 3 -1.81 15.72 -10.80
C LYS A 3 -1.14 14.37 -10.73
N TYR A 4 -0.89 13.91 -9.52
CA TYR A 4 -0.16 12.66 -9.28
C TYR A 4 -1.02 11.71 -8.48
N ILE A 5 -1.16 10.49 -8.98
CA ILE A 5 -1.84 9.39 -8.32
C ILE A 5 -0.80 8.31 -8.03
N PHE A 6 -0.61 7.96 -6.77
CA PHE A 6 0.37 6.95 -6.37
C PHE A 6 -0.33 5.74 -5.75
N ASP A 7 0.10 4.53 -6.15
CA ASP A 7 -0.11 3.37 -5.29
C ASP A 7 0.70 3.51 -3.99
N PHE A 8 0.29 2.77 -2.98
CA PHE A 8 1.01 2.66 -1.72
C PHE A 8 1.96 1.47 -1.72
N ASP A 9 1.43 0.25 -1.80
CA ASP A 9 2.23 -0.97 -1.68
C ASP A 9 3.21 -1.13 -2.86
N ASP A 10 4.48 -1.40 -2.53
CA ASP A 10 5.62 -1.51 -3.46
C ASP A 10 5.97 -0.23 -4.25
N VAL A 11 5.28 0.89 -3.99
CA VAL A 11 5.60 2.22 -4.53
C VAL A 11 6.05 3.17 -3.41
N LEU A 12 5.16 3.50 -2.47
CA LEU A 12 5.44 4.35 -1.31
C LEU A 12 5.85 3.53 -0.08
N PHE A 13 5.25 2.36 0.09
CA PHE A 13 5.62 1.31 1.05
C PHE A 13 6.48 0.29 0.33
N PHE A 14 7.76 0.59 0.25
CA PHE A 14 8.74 -0.15 -0.53
C PHE A 14 8.96 -1.54 0.06
N ASN A 15 8.73 -2.56 -0.78
CA ASN A 15 9.02 -3.96 -0.51
C ASN A 15 8.09 -4.61 0.53
N THR A 16 6.84 -4.79 0.13
CA THR A 16 5.83 -5.53 0.90
C THR A 16 6.27 -6.95 1.26
N GLU A 17 7.07 -7.60 0.40
CA GLU A 17 7.63 -8.92 0.66
C GLU A 17 8.60 -8.94 1.86
N LYS A 18 9.45 -7.92 2.04
CA LYS A 18 10.30 -7.83 3.24
C LYS A 18 9.46 -7.57 4.49
N PHE A 19 8.43 -6.72 4.42
CA PHE A 19 7.53 -6.51 5.55
C PHE A 19 6.78 -7.80 5.93
N LYS A 20 6.35 -8.58 4.93
CA LYS A 20 5.74 -9.90 5.14
C LYS A 20 6.71 -10.89 5.79
N LYS A 21 8.00 -10.87 5.43
CA LYS A 21 9.04 -11.67 6.12
C LYS A 21 9.19 -11.26 7.58
N HIS A 22 9.24 -9.95 7.87
CA HIS A 22 9.24 -9.43 9.25
C HIS A 22 8.02 -9.92 10.06
N MET A 23 6.84 -9.87 9.45
CA MET A 23 5.63 -10.40 10.07
C MET A 23 5.78 -11.87 10.47
N TYR A 24 6.29 -12.73 9.58
CA TYR A 24 6.55 -14.14 9.92
C TYR A 24 7.62 -14.31 11.00
N GLN A 25 8.70 -13.54 10.96
CA GLN A 25 9.75 -13.57 11.99
C GLN A 25 9.18 -13.24 13.38
N CYS A 26 8.24 -12.30 13.47
CA CYS A 26 7.59 -11.98 14.74
C CYS A 26 6.84 -13.19 15.35
N PHE A 27 6.25 -14.04 14.51
CA PHE A 27 5.62 -15.30 14.95
C PHE A 27 6.65 -16.39 15.29
N GLU A 28 7.74 -16.49 14.52
CA GLU A 28 8.82 -17.44 14.81
C GLU A 28 9.46 -17.17 16.18
N GLU A 29 9.64 -15.89 16.54
CA GLU A 29 10.18 -15.48 17.84
C GLU A 29 9.31 -15.89 19.04
N ILE A 30 8.03 -16.18 18.82
CA ILE A 30 7.12 -16.70 19.85
C ILE A 30 6.88 -18.22 19.72
N GLY A 31 7.68 -18.90 18.89
CA GLY A 31 7.67 -20.35 18.74
C GLY A 31 6.71 -20.89 17.67
N VAL A 32 6.13 -20.04 16.82
CA VAL A 32 5.20 -20.47 15.76
C VAL A 32 5.92 -20.54 14.41
N SER A 33 5.91 -21.72 13.79
CA SER A 33 6.60 -21.92 12.51
C SER A 33 5.94 -21.16 11.35
N TYR A 34 6.73 -20.79 10.33
CA TYR A 34 6.24 -20.21 9.09
C TYR A 34 5.06 -20.97 8.47
N ASP A 35 5.16 -22.30 8.38
CA ASP A 35 4.12 -23.14 7.78
C ASP A 35 2.82 -23.12 8.58
N THR A 36 2.91 -23.03 9.90
CA THR A 36 1.76 -22.85 10.78
C THR A 36 1.08 -21.52 10.50
N VAL A 37 1.81 -20.40 10.56
CA VAL A 37 1.24 -19.06 10.28
C VAL A 37 0.63 -19.01 8.88
N LYS A 38 1.26 -19.63 7.89
CA LYS A 38 0.76 -19.69 6.51
C LYS A 38 -0.58 -20.41 6.37
N LYS A 39 -0.86 -21.43 7.20
CA LYS A 39 -2.17 -22.10 7.23
C LYS A 39 -3.26 -21.15 7.74
N TYR A 40 -3.05 -20.50 8.89
CA TYR A 40 -3.97 -19.49 9.41
C TYR A 40 -4.13 -18.32 8.43
N TYR A 41 -3.03 -17.91 7.78
CA TYR A 41 -3.06 -16.87 6.76
C TYR A 41 -4.07 -17.19 5.65
N LYS A 42 -4.04 -18.42 5.14
CA LYS A 42 -4.97 -18.84 4.08
C LYS A 42 -6.42 -18.76 4.53
N ILE A 43 -6.72 -19.23 5.74
CA ILE A 43 -8.08 -19.20 6.33
C ILE A 43 -8.56 -17.76 6.49
N GLU A 44 -7.74 -16.88 7.08
CA GLU A 44 -8.13 -15.49 7.29
C GLU A 44 -8.24 -14.70 6.00
N LYS A 45 -7.47 -15.06 4.96
CA LYS A 45 -7.60 -14.46 3.64
C LYS A 45 -8.98 -14.73 3.01
N GLU A 46 -9.52 -15.93 3.20
CA GLU A 46 -10.87 -16.30 2.71
C GLU A 46 -11.98 -15.52 3.44
N LYS A 47 -11.70 -14.99 4.64
CA LYS A 47 -12.63 -14.18 5.45
C LYS A 47 -12.51 -12.67 5.23
N GLY A 48 -11.63 -12.22 4.33
CA GLY A 48 -11.42 -10.79 4.04
C GLY A 48 -10.17 -10.15 4.67
N TRP A 49 -9.27 -10.94 5.25
CA TRP A 49 -7.92 -10.58 5.74
C TRP A 49 -7.80 -9.38 6.71
N VAL A 50 -7.54 -9.65 7.98
CA VAL A 50 -7.17 -8.63 8.98
C VAL A 50 -6.00 -9.14 9.81
N LEU A 51 -4.95 -8.33 10.00
CA LEU A 51 -3.76 -8.75 10.76
C LEU A 51 -4.11 -9.18 12.19
N GLN A 52 -4.97 -8.43 12.87
CA GLN A 52 -5.39 -8.77 14.23
C GLN A 52 -6.08 -10.13 14.30
N ASN A 53 -6.92 -10.46 13.31
CA ASN A 53 -7.59 -11.77 13.25
C ASN A 53 -6.58 -12.90 12.98
N LEU A 54 -5.56 -12.66 12.14
CA LEU A 54 -4.46 -13.61 11.96
C LEU A 54 -3.75 -13.86 13.28
N VAL A 55 -3.34 -12.79 13.97
CA VAL A 55 -2.64 -12.88 15.24
C VAL A 55 -3.48 -13.63 16.26
N GLU A 56 -4.75 -13.25 16.44
CA GLU A 56 -5.69 -13.92 17.35
C GLU A 56 -5.83 -15.41 17.04
N SER A 57 -6.09 -15.74 15.78
CA SER A 57 -6.26 -17.13 15.34
C SER A 57 -5.02 -17.98 15.58
N VAL A 58 -3.83 -17.42 15.36
CA VAL A 58 -2.56 -18.12 15.61
C VAL A 58 -2.33 -18.29 17.11
N LEU A 59 -2.52 -17.25 17.91
CA LEU A 59 -2.29 -17.30 19.36
C LEU A 59 -3.23 -18.30 20.04
N ASP A 60 -4.52 -18.29 19.67
CA ASP A 60 -5.50 -19.22 20.22
C ASP A 60 -5.32 -20.63 19.70
N GLY A 61 -5.12 -20.80 18.40
CA GLY A 61 -5.00 -22.11 17.76
C GLY A 61 -3.73 -22.87 18.15
N GLU A 62 -2.63 -22.17 18.42
CA GLU A 62 -1.37 -22.75 18.89
C GLU A 62 -1.19 -22.64 20.41
N ASN A 63 -2.22 -22.20 21.13
CA ASN A 63 -2.23 -22.02 22.60
C ASN A 63 -1.03 -21.20 23.13
N ILE A 64 -0.67 -20.13 22.43
CA ILE A 64 0.42 -19.23 22.81
C ILE A 64 -0.08 -18.21 23.83
N LYS A 65 0.58 -18.14 24.99
CA LYS A 65 0.22 -17.22 26.10
C LYS A 65 1.36 -16.27 26.51
N ILE A 66 2.51 -16.33 25.83
CA ILE A 66 3.69 -15.49 26.15
C ILE A 66 3.59 -14.06 25.62
N THR A 67 2.60 -13.77 24.77
CA THR A 67 2.33 -12.43 24.22
C THR A 67 0.83 -12.25 24.04
N THR A 68 0.39 -11.01 23.88
CA THR A 68 -1.00 -10.65 23.59
C THR A 68 -1.19 -10.39 22.10
N LYS A 69 -2.44 -10.34 21.66
CA LYS A 69 -2.79 -9.97 20.29
C LYS A 69 -2.28 -8.56 19.97
N GLU A 70 -2.45 -7.64 20.91
CA GLU A 70 -2.09 -6.24 20.80
C GLU A 70 -0.56 -6.09 20.70
N ASP A 71 0.20 -6.76 21.58
CA ASP A 71 1.66 -6.67 21.60
C ASP A 71 2.29 -7.23 20.32
N LEU A 72 1.81 -8.38 19.84
CA LEU A 72 2.34 -8.97 18.62
C LEU A 72 1.96 -8.17 17.38
N SER A 73 0.72 -7.69 17.30
CA SER A 73 0.28 -6.80 16.22
C SER A 73 1.09 -5.50 16.20
N GLU A 74 1.34 -4.90 17.36
CA GLU A 74 2.18 -3.70 17.48
C GLU A 74 3.62 -3.98 17.07
N LYS A 75 4.21 -5.09 17.50
CA LYS A 75 5.55 -5.50 17.10
C LYS A 75 5.69 -5.66 15.57
N ILE A 76 4.65 -6.18 14.92
CA ILE A 76 4.61 -6.32 13.46
C ILE A 76 4.51 -4.94 12.80
N MET A 77 3.62 -4.08 13.30
CA MET A 77 3.27 -2.82 12.64
C MET A 77 4.21 -1.65 12.95
N ARG A 78 4.90 -1.64 14.09
CA ARG A 78 5.78 -0.52 14.51
C ARG A 78 6.89 -0.20 13.52
N VAL A 79 7.32 -1.19 12.74
CA VAL A 79 8.41 -1.04 11.75
C VAL A 79 7.93 -0.47 10.42
N CYS A 80 6.63 -0.22 10.21
CA CYS A 80 6.09 0.23 8.91
C CYS A 80 6.86 1.43 8.32
N LYS A 81 7.30 2.37 9.16
CA LYS A 81 8.07 3.54 8.73
C LYS A 81 9.43 3.19 8.10
N GLU A 82 10.03 2.06 8.48
CA GLU A 82 11.32 1.60 7.93
C GLU A 82 11.18 1.10 6.49
N TYR A 83 9.95 0.78 6.06
CA TYR A 83 9.62 0.29 4.72
C TYR A 83 9.18 1.42 3.77
N THR A 84 9.39 2.69 4.11
CA THR A 84 8.99 3.78 3.22
C THR A 84 10.02 4.04 2.12
N ASN A 85 9.54 4.34 0.91
CA ASN A 85 10.37 4.81 -0.19
C ASN A 85 10.79 6.27 0.03
N THR A 86 11.88 6.46 0.77
CA THR A 86 12.34 7.79 1.21
C THR A 86 12.63 8.73 0.02
N ASP A 87 13.21 8.21 -1.06
CA ASP A 87 13.56 9.02 -2.23
C ASP A 87 12.30 9.57 -2.90
N LEU A 88 11.34 8.69 -3.23
CA LEU A 88 10.07 9.11 -3.84
C LEU A 88 9.28 10.06 -2.91
N ILE A 89 9.22 9.77 -1.60
CA ILE A 89 8.55 10.63 -0.62
C ILE A 89 9.17 12.02 -0.57
N ASN A 90 10.51 12.12 -0.64
CA ASN A 90 11.20 13.41 -0.65
C ASN A 90 10.92 14.22 -1.94
N ARG A 91 10.61 13.55 -3.05
CA ARG A 91 10.12 14.21 -4.26
C ARG A 91 8.69 14.71 -4.08
N ILE A 92 7.79 13.88 -3.57
CA ILE A 92 6.38 14.21 -3.34
C ILE A 92 6.25 15.40 -2.37
N LYS A 93 7.08 15.48 -1.33
CA LYS A 93 7.11 16.62 -0.38
C LYS A 93 7.35 17.99 -1.04
N LYS A 94 7.92 18.02 -2.25
CA LYS A 94 8.15 19.26 -3.02
C LYS A 94 6.94 19.68 -3.85
N LEU A 95 5.94 18.82 -3.99
CA LEU A 95 4.69 19.11 -4.68
C LEU A 95 3.69 19.78 -3.73
N ASN A 96 2.65 20.41 -4.28
CA ASN A 96 1.51 20.83 -3.49
C ASN A 96 0.68 19.61 -3.11
N ARG A 97 0.21 19.55 -1.86
CA ARG A 97 -0.66 18.48 -1.37
C ARG A 97 -1.92 18.32 -2.23
N GLU A 98 -2.48 19.43 -2.72
CA GLU A 98 -3.70 19.47 -3.57
C GLU A 98 -3.54 18.75 -4.92
N ASP A 99 -2.29 18.58 -5.37
CA ASP A 99 -1.93 17.89 -6.61
C ASP A 99 -1.67 16.38 -6.39
N CYS A 100 -1.66 15.90 -5.14
CA CYS A 100 -1.25 14.54 -4.79
C CYS A 100 -2.42 13.69 -4.30
N TYR A 101 -2.59 12.50 -4.89
CA TYR A 101 -3.62 11.51 -4.57
C TYR A 101 -2.98 10.15 -4.32
N MET A 102 -3.56 9.37 -3.41
CA MET A 102 -3.18 7.97 -3.21
C MET A 102 -4.35 7.08 -3.61
N VAL A 103 -4.09 6.09 -4.45
CA VAL A 103 -5.09 5.07 -4.82
C VAL A 103 -4.44 3.70 -4.64
N THR A 104 -4.86 2.98 -3.61
CA THR A 104 -4.23 1.73 -3.22
C THR A 104 -5.22 0.61 -3.04
N HIS A 105 -4.76 -0.61 -3.27
CA HIS A 105 -5.56 -1.81 -3.13
C HIS A 105 -5.29 -2.48 -1.79
N GLY A 106 -6.32 -2.79 -1.03
CA GLY A 106 -6.17 -3.54 0.20
C GLY A 106 -7.37 -3.46 1.12
N VAL A 107 -7.28 -4.18 2.23
CA VAL A 107 -8.28 -4.14 3.29
C VAL A 107 -8.18 -2.80 4.00
N LYS A 108 -9.29 -2.08 4.06
CA LYS A 108 -9.33 -0.66 4.41
C LYS A 108 -8.63 -0.36 5.72
N GLU A 109 -8.99 -1.06 6.79
CA GLU A 109 -8.48 -0.83 8.14
C GLU A 109 -6.97 -1.08 8.19
N TYR A 110 -6.52 -2.19 7.59
CA TYR A 110 -5.11 -2.57 7.55
C TYR A 110 -4.26 -1.61 6.72
N GLN A 111 -4.78 -1.17 5.58
CA GLN A 111 -4.09 -0.23 4.70
C GLN A 111 -4.01 1.16 5.34
N LEU A 112 -5.09 1.62 5.98
CA LEU A 112 -5.11 2.88 6.73
C LEU A 112 -4.08 2.86 7.87
N GLU A 113 -3.98 1.75 8.60
CA GLU A 113 -3.01 1.63 9.70
C GLU A 113 -1.56 1.74 9.17
N LYS A 114 -1.22 1.05 8.08
CA LYS A 114 0.11 1.20 7.44
C LYS A 114 0.37 2.64 7.01
N ILE A 115 -0.60 3.30 6.38
CA ILE A 115 -0.49 4.70 5.94
C ILE A 115 -0.29 5.65 7.13
N GLN A 116 -1.02 5.43 8.22
CA GLN A 116 -0.88 6.22 9.45
C GLN A 116 0.50 6.04 10.07
N ARG A 117 0.98 4.80 10.20
CA ARG A 117 2.27 4.49 10.85
C ARG A 117 3.48 4.94 10.05
N THR A 118 3.37 4.95 8.72
CA THR A 118 4.41 5.54 7.85
C THR A 118 4.41 7.06 7.88
N GLY A 119 3.28 7.70 8.22
CA GLY A 119 3.12 9.15 8.23
C GLY A 119 3.02 9.78 6.84
N VAL A 120 2.91 9.00 5.77
CA VAL A 120 2.86 9.54 4.40
C VAL A 120 1.49 10.09 4.04
N GLY A 121 0.44 9.71 4.77
CA GLY A 121 -0.93 10.12 4.47
C GLY A 121 -1.14 11.63 4.42
N SER A 122 -0.38 12.41 5.21
CA SER A 122 -0.47 13.88 5.21
C SER A 122 0.00 14.54 3.92
N LEU A 123 0.69 13.81 3.04
CA LEU A 123 1.17 14.32 1.75
C LEU A 123 0.08 14.35 0.68
N PHE A 124 -1.07 13.71 0.93
CA PHE A 124 -2.11 13.51 -0.07
C PHE A 124 -3.35 14.37 0.23
N ASN A 125 -3.93 14.94 -0.82
CA ASN A 125 -5.23 15.58 -0.77
C ASN A 125 -6.31 14.58 -0.39
N GLN A 126 -6.30 13.43 -1.06
CA GLN A 126 -7.27 12.36 -0.86
C GLN A 126 -6.62 10.98 -1.03
N ILE A 127 -7.12 10.03 -0.25
CA ILE A 127 -6.67 8.64 -0.22
C ILE A 127 -7.87 7.74 -0.51
N PHE A 128 -7.74 6.90 -1.54
CA PHE A 128 -8.72 5.89 -1.92
C PHE A 128 -8.15 4.52 -1.64
N ILE A 129 -8.87 3.72 -0.86
CA ILE A 129 -8.55 2.32 -0.63
C ILE A 129 -9.65 1.49 -1.27
N VAL A 130 -9.27 0.64 -2.22
CA VAL A 130 -10.19 -0.17 -3.03
C VAL A 130 -9.91 -1.66 -2.83
N GLN A 131 -10.93 -2.49 -3.01
CA GLN A 131 -10.82 -3.96 -2.90
C GLN A 131 -10.62 -4.65 -4.25
N ASP A 132 -11.00 -4.00 -5.36
CA ASP A 132 -10.98 -4.60 -6.69
C ASP A 132 -10.11 -3.78 -7.65
N THR A 133 -10.76 -2.88 -8.40
CA THR A 133 -10.12 -2.02 -9.39
C THR A 133 -9.86 -0.62 -8.84
N LYS A 134 -8.82 0.02 -9.38
CA LYS A 134 -8.47 1.42 -9.17
C LYS A 134 -9.12 2.35 -10.19
N LYS A 135 -9.88 1.79 -11.14
CA LYS A 135 -10.48 2.52 -12.26
C LYS A 135 -11.29 3.72 -11.81
N ASP A 136 -12.32 3.51 -11.00
CA ASP A 136 -13.25 4.57 -10.63
C ASP A 136 -12.56 5.79 -10.00
N PRO A 137 -11.69 5.66 -8.97
CA PRO A 137 -11.01 6.83 -8.42
C PRO A 137 -10.01 7.47 -9.40
N VAL A 138 -9.32 6.69 -10.24
CA VAL A 138 -8.39 7.23 -11.24
C VAL A 138 -9.15 8.04 -12.30
N GLU A 139 -10.18 7.45 -12.89
CA GLU A 139 -11.01 8.08 -13.92
C GLU A 139 -11.74 9.30 -13.37
N MET A 140 -12.22 9.26 -12.13
CA MET A 140 -12.81 10.42 -11.44
C MET A 140 -11.83 11.59 -11.33
N ILE A 141 -10.56 11.33 -10.99
CA ILE A 141 -9.51 12.37 -10.94
C ILE A 141 -9.24 12.92 -12.35
N CYS A 142 -9.14 12.05 -13.36
CA CYS A 142 -8.96 12.48 -14.76
C CYS A 142 -10.11 13.36 -15.25
N GLU A 143 -11.34 13.00 -14.90
CA GLU A 143 -12.57 13.73 -15.26
C GLU A 143 -12.66 15.09 -14.55
N LYS A 144 -12.13 15.20 -13.33
CA LYS A 144 -12.07 16.45 -12.57
C LYS A 144 -11.02 17.42 -13.13
N PHE A 145 -9.92 16.89 -13.68
CA PHE A 145 -8.76 17.66 -14.12
C PHE A 145 -8.45 17.45 -15.61
N ARG A 146 -9.47 17.58 -16.47
CA ARG A 146 -9.37 17.25 -17.91
C ARG A 146 -8.31 18.05 -18.69
N ASP A 147 -8.01 19.28 -18.24
CA ASP A 147 -7.05 20.18 -18.88
C ASP A 147 -5.63 20.08 -18.27
N GLU A 148 -5.44 19.18 -17.29
CA GLU A 148 -4.19 18.95 -16.59
C GLU A 148 -3.72 17.50 -16.80
N GLU A 149 -2.41 17.30 -16.93
CA GLU A 149 -1.84 15.95 -16.98
C GLU A 149 -2.10 15.23 -15.65
N VAL A 150 -2.57 13.99 -15.72
CA VAL A 150 -2.75 13.10 -14.57
C VAL A 150 -1.80 11.93 -14.70
N ILE A 151 -0.89 11.79 -13.74
CA ILE A 151 0.17 10.79 -13.75
C ILE A 151 -0.19 9.70 -12.75
N PHE A 152 -0.49 8.51 -13.24
CA PHE A 152 -0.80 7.37 -12.40
C PHE A 152 0.39 6.40 -12.29
N VAL A 153 0.86 6.22 -11.06
CA VAL A 153 2.05 5.42 -10.70
C VAL A 153 1.62 4.17 -9.94
N ASP A 154 1.99 3.00 -10.46
CA ASP A 154 1.68 1.68 -9.88
C ASP A 154 2.79 0.69 -10.23
N ASP A 155 3.05 -0.30 -9.37
CA ASP A 155 4.09 -1.32 -9.57
C ASP A 155 3.61 -2.49 -10.46
N LYS A 156 2.31 -2.57 -10.77
CA LYS A 156 1.70 -3.71 -11.46
C LYS A 156 1.01 -3.26 -12.74
N GLU A 157 1.50 -3.75 -13.88
CA GLU A 157 0.94 -3.44 -15.22
C GLU A 157 -0.57 -3.70 -15.32
N LYS A 158 -1.07 -4.78 -14.68
CA LYS A 158 -2.48 -5.12 -14.66
C LYS A 158 -3.39 -4.06 -14.04
N ARG A 159 -2.85 -3.13 -13.25
CA ARG A 159 -3.60 -2.01 -12.63
C ARG A 159 -3.93 -0.90 -13.62
N PHE A 160 -3.33 -0.94 -14.81
CA PHE A 160 -3.66 -0.04 -15.90
C PHE A 160 -4.62 -0.65 -16.93
N ALA A 161 -4.88 -1.96 -16.87
CA ALA A 161 -5.49 -2.71 -17.97
C ALA A 161 -6.96 -2.34 -18.24
N ASP A 162 -7.67 -1.84 -17.23
CA ASP A 162 -9.10 -1.50 -17.31
C ASP A 162 -9.38 0.01 -17.39
N LEU A 163 -8.31 0.82 -17.46
CA LEU A 163 -8.37 2.27 -17.64
C LEU A 163 -8.61 2.63 -19.11
N ASN A 164 -9.43 3.64 -19.36
CA ASN A 164 -9.73 4.10 -20.71
C ASN A 164 -8.85 5.30 -21.14
N PHE A 165 -7.68 5.02 -21.71
CA PHE A 165 -6.74 6.04 -22.20
C PHE A 165 -7.27 6.85 -23.40
N GLU A 166 -8.20 6.31 -24.19
CA GLU A 166 -8.83 7.06 -25.29
C GLU A 166 -9.81 8.11 -24.75
N LYS A 167 -10.56 7.77 -23.70
CA LYS A 167 -11.47 8.70 -23.01
C LYS A 167 -10.70 9.76 -22.21
N TYR A 168 -9.56 9.39 -21.64
CA TYR A 168 -8.74 10.27 -20.79
C TYR A 168 -7.35 10.45 -21.40
N PRO A 169 -7.21 11.27 -22.47
CA PRO A 169 -5.92 11.52 -23.10
C PRO A 169 -4.94 12.27 -22.19
N ASN A 170 -5.43 12.87 -21.10
CA ASN A 170 -4.63 13.51 -20.07
C ASN A 170 -4.02 12.51 -19.07
N LEU A 171 -4.42 11.24 -19.10
CA LEU A 171 -3.89 10.20 -18.22
C LEU A 171 -2.61 9.60 -18.78
N ARG A 172 -1.51 9.77 -18.05
CA ARG A 172 -0.23 9.10 -18.29
C ARG A 172 0.00 8.02 -17.24
N LYS A 173 0.28 6.79 -17.68
CA LYS A 173 0.71 5.71 -16.78
C LYS A 173 2.23 5.69 -16.60
N VAL A 174 2.68 5.35 -15.39
CA VAL A 174 4.08 5.07 -15.07
C VAL A 174 4.14 3.77 -14.27
N LEU A 175 4.70 2.72 -14.88
CA LEU A 175 5.02 1.49 -14.17
C LEU A 175 6.24 1.75 -13.26
N TYR A 176 6.04 1.62 -11.96
CA TYR A 176 7.10 1.77 -10.97
C TYR A 176 7.85 0.45 -10.80
N VAL A 177 9.13 0.43 -11.14
CA VAL A 177 9.98 -0.77 -10.99
C VAL A 177 10.95 -0.58 -9.83
N ASP A 178 11.53 0.62 -9.73
CA ASP A 178 12.60 0.98 -8.81
C ASP A 178 12.77 2.51 -8.78
N ASN A 179 13.83 2.98 -8.10
CA ASN A 179 14.11 4.40 -7.97
C ASN A 179 14.49 5.07 -9.31
N GLU A 180 14.89 4.34 -10.36
CA GLU A 180 15.10 4.95 -11.69
C GLU A 180 13.77 5.39 -12.32
N SER A 181 12.67 4.77 -11.90
CA SER A 181 11.32 5.15 -12.33
C SER A 181 10.92 6.54 -11.83
N ILE A 182 11.57 7.07 -10.78
CA ILE A 182 11.29 8.39 -10.20
C ILE A 182 11.44 9.50 -11.26
N ASN A 183 12.50 9.44 -12.07
CA ASN A 183 12.74 10.43 -13.12
C ASN A 183 11.60 10.44 -14.17
N LYS A 184 11.06 9.25 -14.50
CA LYS A 184 9.90 9.11 -15.39
C LYS A 184 8.61 9.68 -14.80
N ILE A 185 8.46 9.70 -13.47
CA ILE A 185 7.30 10.31 -12.81
C ILE A 185 7.34 11.83 -13.00
N PHE A 186 8.51 12.43 -12.78
CA PHE A 186 8.68 13.89 -12.73
C PHE A 186 9.17 14.52 -14.04
N ASN A 187 9.37 13.73 -15.10
CA ASN A 187 9.90 14.17 -16.40
C ASN A 187 11.27 14.86 -16.28
N GLU A 188 12.18 14.24 -15.53
CA GLU A 188 13.58 14.66 -15.34
C GLU A 188 14.59 13.69 -15.97
#